data_AF-A0A1G7XH46-F1
#
_entry.id   AF-A0A1G7XH46-F1
#
_cell.length_a   1.000
_cell.length_b   1.000
_cell.length_c   1.000
_cell.angle_alpha   90.00
_cell.angle_beta   90.00
_cell.angle_gamma   90.00
#
_symmetry.space_group_name_H-M   'P 1'
#
loop_
_entity.id
_entity.type
_entity.pdbx_description
1 polymer ?
#
loop_
_entity_poly.entity_id
_entity_poly.type
_entity_poly.pdbx_seq_one_letter_code
_entity_poly.pdbx_strand_id
1 'polypeptide(L)'
;MTSGPRVPRRALGVRVRLVAGNLVLGVDAEGMELADVAKLIYESADGRNSVSDIAGIVAAEYGAEPEEVGEDVTEFLDELAASGVVEWVTEESPR
;
A
#
# COMPACT_ATOMS: atom_id res chain seq x y z
N MET A 1 2.92 26.78 -4.76
CA MET A 1 2.09 25.68 -4.24
C MET A 1 3.06 24.53 -3.97
N THR A 2 3.49 24.36 -2.73
CA THR A 2 4.39 23.25 -2.38
C THR A 2 3.50 22.03 -2.17
N SER A 3 3.50 21.13 -3.15
CA SER A 3 2.87 19.82 -3.02
C SER A 3 3.57 19.05 -1.91
N GLY A 4 2.82 18.55 -0.92
CA GLY A 4 3.36 17.63 0.09
C GLY A 4 3.85 16.32 -0.54
N PRO A 5 4.56 15.47 0.22
CA PRO A 5 4.94 14.14 -0.25
C PRO A 5 3.70 13.33 -0.67
N ARG A 6 3.86 12.49 -1.69
CA ARG A 6 2.79 11.58 -2.13
C ARG A 6 2.74 10.39 -1.20
N VAL A 7 1.55 10.05 -0.74
CA VAL A 7 1.27 8.90 0.13
C VAL A 7 0.27 7.97 -0.58
N PRO A 8 0.44 6.65 -0.49
CA PRO A 8 -0.48 5.70 -1.08
C PRO A 8 -1.75 5.58 -0.23
N ARG A 9 -2.90 5.51 -0.89
CA ARG A 9 -4.21 5.33 -0.28
C ARG A 9 -4.95 4.21 -1.00
N ARG A 10 -5.60 3.31 -0.28
CA ARG A 10 -6.49 2.32 -0.88
C ARG A 10 -7.60 3.00 -1.68
N ALA A 11 -7.77 2.58 -2.94
CA ALA A 11 -8.76 3.16 -3.82
C ALA A 11 -10.19 2.82 -3.37
N LEU A 12 -11.12 3.73 -3.64
CA LEU A 12 -12.54 3.48 -3.43
C LEU A 12 -13.07 2.51 -4.51
N GLY A 13 -14.03 1.65 -4.13
CA GLY A 13 -14.63 0.68 -5.06
C GLY A 13 -13.97 -0.69 -5.08
N VAL A 14 -12.78 -0.83 -4.47
CA VAL A 14 -12.13 -2.12 -4.24
C VAL A 14 -12.93 -2.93 -3.22
N ARG A 15 -13.33 -4.16 -3.58
CA ARG A 15 -13.99 -5.08 -2.65
C ARG A 15 -12.93 -5.89 -1.92
N VAL A 16 -12.91 -5.79 -0.60
CA VAL A 16 -11.93 -6.51 0.25
C VAL A 16 -12.62 -7.64 1.02
N ARG A 17 -11.99 -8.82 1.07
CA ARG A 17 -12.41 -9.95 1.90
C ARG A 17 -11.19 -10.62 2.53
N LEU A 18 -11.31 -11.04 3.78
CA LEU A 18 -10.31 -11.90 4.44
C LEU A 18 -10.74 -13.36 4.28
N VAL A 19 -9.91 -14.18 3.63
CA VAL A 19 -10.17 -15.60 3.38
C VAL A 19 -8.93 -16.39 3.78
N ALA A 20 -9.08 -17.30 4.74
CA ALA A 20 -7.98 -18.16 5.23
C ALA A 20 -6.70 -17.39 5.66
N GLY A 21 -6.83 -16.14 6.10
CA GLY A 21 -5.70 -15.28 6.52
C GLY A 21 -5.23 -14.28 5.46
N ASN A 22 -5.56 -14.52 4.19
CA ASN A 22 -5.17 -13.69 3.06
C ASN A 22 -6.25 -12.68 2.69
N LEU A 23 -5.84 -11.55 2.11
CA LEU A 23 -6.79 -10.60 1.53
C LEU A 23 -7.08 -10.98 0.09
N VAL A 24 -8.36 -11.10 -0.24
CA VAL A 24 -8.84 -11.20 -1.61
C VAL A 24 -9.45 -9.86 -1.99
N LEU A 25 -8.85 -9.22 -2.99
CA LEU A 25 -9.24 -7.94 -3.54
C LEU A 25 -9.97 -8.16 -4.86
N GLY A 26 -11.17 -7.58 -5.00
CA GLY A 26 -11.89 -7.53 -6.27
C GLY A 26 -11.89 -6.12 -6.81
N VAL A 27 -11.34 -5.94 -8.02
CA VAL A 27 -11.34 -4.67 -8.77
C VAL A 27 -11.83 -4.96 -10.18
N ASP A 28 -12.86 -4.23 -10.61
CA ASP A 28 -13.56 -4.47 -11.88
C ASP A 28 -13.96 -5.95 -12.07
N ALA A 29 -13.40 -6.62 -13.08
CA ALA A 29 -13.62 -8.04 -13.38
C ALA A 29 -12.48 -8.94 -12.89
N GLU A 30 -11.48 -8.37 -12.23
CA GLU A 30 -10.27 -9.06 -11.79
C GLU A 30 -10.26 -9.28 -10.28
N GLY A 31 -9.54 -10.32 -9.87
CA GLY A 31 -9.33 -10.68 -8.47
C GLY A 31 -7.85 -10.84 -8.20
N MET A 32 -7.39 -10.30 -7.09
CA MET A 32 -6.01 -10.42 -6.61
C MET A 32 -6.01 -10.97 -5.19
N GLU A 33 -5.12 -11.90 -4.90
CA GLU A 33 -4.89 -12.42 -3.57
C GLU A 33 -3.59 -11.84 -3.02
N LEU A 34 -3.64 -11.27 -1.82
CA LEU A 34 -2.49 -10.74 -1.08
C LEU A 34 -2.27 -11.55 0.19
N ALA A 35 -1.03 -12.02 0.36
CA ALA A 35 -0.55 -12.71 1.54
C ALA A 35 0.64 -11.95 2.16
N ASP A 36 0.92 -12.24 3.43
CA ASP A 36 2.13 -11.83 4.15
C ASP A 36 2.50 -10.34 3.94
N VAL A 37 3.67 -10.08 3.32
CA VAL A 37 4.21 -8.72 3.15
C VAL A 37 3.35 -7.86 2.24
N ALA A 38 2.78 -8.45 1.18
CA ALA A 38 1.91 -7.74 0.24
C ALA A 38 0.62 -7.27 0.92
N LYS A 39 0.07 -8.10 1.80
CA LYS A 39 -1.07 -7.73 2.65
C LYS A 39 -0.71 -6.57 3.57
N LEU A 40 0.43 -6.63 4.26
CA LEU A 40 0.87 -5.58 5.18
C LEU A 40 1.07 -4.24 4.46
N ILE A 41 1.70 -4.25 3.29
CA ILE A 41 1.89 -3.04 2.47
C ILE A 41 0.53 -2.45 2.08
N TYR A 42 -0.39 -3.28 1.57
CA TYR A 42 -1.73 -2.82 1.19
C TYR A 42 -2.52 -2.25 2.38
N GLU A 43 -2.48 -2.90 3.54
CA GLU A 43 -3.16 -2.42 4.75
C GLU A 43 -2.57 -1.09 5.26
N SER A 44 -1.27 -0.88 5.06
CA SER A 44 -0.53 0.32 5.45
C SER A 44 -0.70 1.49 4.48
N ALA A 45 -1.23 1.26 3.27
CA ALA A 45 -1.60 2.29 2.29
C ALA A 45 -2.90 3.02 2.70
N ASP A 46 -2.83 3.75 3.80
CA ASP A 46 -3.98 4.39 4.46
C ASP A 46 -4.17 5.87 4.09
N GLY A 47 -3.34 6.40 3.18
CA GLY A 47 -3.32 7.80 2.80
C GLY A 47 -2.62 8.71 3.80
N ARG A 48 -1.88 8.15 4.76
CA ARG A 48 -1.08 8.90 5.75
C ARG A 48 0.36 8.43 5.80
N ASN A 49 0.61 7.12 5.75
CA ASN A 49 1.96 6.59 5.74
C ASN A 49 2.65 6.88 4.41
N SER A 50 3.85 7.46 4.44
CA SER A 50 4.71 7.55 3.26
C SER A 50 5.31 6.18 2.90
N VAL A 51 5.95 6.08 1.72
CA VAL A 51 6.74 4.89 1.36
C VAL A 51 7.77 4.55 2.43
N SER A 52 8.46 5.55 2.98
CA SER A 52 9.46 5.34 4.02
C SER A 52 8.85 4.81 5.32
N ASP A 53 7.64 5.24 5.67
CA ASP A 53 6.94 4.74 6.85
C ASP A 53 6.53 3.28 6.65
N ILE A 54 5.97 2.96 5.47
CA ILE A 54 5.57 1.59 5.12
C ILE A 54 6.78 0.66 5.07
N ALA A 55 7.90 1.11 4.47
CA ALA A 55 9.16 0.37 4.47
C ALA A 55 9.65 0.08 5.90
N GLY A 56 9.58 1.06 6.80
CA GLY A 56 9.89 0.86 8.22
C GLY A 56 8.98 -0.15 8.92
N ILE A 57 7.68 -0.13 8.61
CA ILE A 57 6.70 -1.11 9.14
C ILE A 57 7.03 -2.53 8.66
N VAL A 58 7.30 -2.69 7.36
CA VAL A 58 7.66 -3.98 6.75
C VAL A 58 8.99 -4.49 7.31
N ALA A 59 10.01 -3.64 7.33
CA ALA A 59 11.32 -3.97 7.89
C ALA A 59 11.23 -4.46 9.34
N ALA A 60 10.43 -3.79 10.17
CA ALA A 60 10.22 -4.18 11.56
C ALA A 60 9.50 -5.54 11.70
N GLU A 61 8.49 -5.80 10.88
CA GLU A 61 7.73 -7.06 10.94
C GLU A 61 8.56 -8.26 10.48
N TYR A 62 9.39 -8.08 9.44
CA TYR A 62 10.14 -9.17 8.80
C TYR A 62 11.63 -9.23 9.18
N GLY A 63 12.11 -8.30 10.02
CA GLY A 63 13.50 -8.26 10.48
C GLY A 63 14.51 -7.89 9.38
N ALA A 64 14.13 -6.96 8.50
CA ALA A 64 14.98 -6.44 7.40
C ALA A 64 15.42 -4.99 7.68
N GLU A 65 16.32 -4.46 6.86
CA GLU A 65 16.68 -3.03 6.91
C GLU A 65 15.70 -2.20 6.05
N PRO A 66 15.20 -1.04 6.51
CA PRO A 66 14.25 -0.21 5.75
C PRO A 66 14.74 0.20 4.36
N GLU A 67 16.06 0.40 4.20
CA GLU A 67 16.69 0.77 2.94
C GLU A 67 16.65 -0.37 1.91
N GLU A 68 16.68 -1.63 2.37
CA GLU A 68 16.64 -2.81 1.51
C GLU A 68 15.23 -3.11 0.99
N VAL A 69 14.18 -2.73 1.74
CA VAL A 69 12.78 -3.00 1.37
C VAL A 69 12.09 -1.82 0.69
N GLY A 70 12.71 -0.63 0.68
CA GLY A 70 12.08 0.59 0.16
C GLY A 70 11.76 0.55 -1.34
N GLU A 71 12.65 -0.05 -2.14
CA GLU A 71 12.44 -0.23 -3.59
C GLU A 71 11.27 -1.19 -3.85
N ASP A 72 11.27 -2.37 -3.21
CA ASP A 72 10.21 -3.37 -3.32
C ASP A 72 8.83 -2.82 -2.91
N VAL A 73 8.78 -2.04 -1.82
CA VAL A 73 7.54 -1.38 -1.37
C VAL A 73 7.05 -0.38 -2.41
N THR A 74 7.96 0.40 -3.02
CA THR A 74 7.60 1.39 -4.04
C THR A 74 7.06 0.70 -5.29
N GLU A 75 7.78 -0.29 -5.81
CA GLU A 75 7.39 -1.03 -7.00
C GLU A 75 6.02 -1.69 -6.82
N PHE A 76 5.81 -2.37 -5.69
CA PHE A 76 4.54 -3.02 -5.41
C PHE A 76 3.37 -2.03 -5.28
N LEU A 77 3.58 -0.87 -4.64
CA LEU A 77 2.54 0.18 -4.57
C LEU A 77 2.22 0.77 -5.94
N ASP A 78 3.20 0.90 -6.84
CA ASP A 78 2.98 1.35 -8.20
C ASP A 78 2.22 0.32 -9.05
N GLU A 79 2.46 -0.97 -8.85
CA GLU A 79 1.66 -2.04 -9.46
C GLU A 79 0.20 -2.03 -8.96
N LEU A 80 0.00 -1.86 -7.65
CA LEU A 80 -1.33 -1.70 -7.07
C LEU A 80 -2.03 -0.42 -7.59
N ALA A 81 -1.26 0.65 -7.83
CA ALA A 81 -1.79 1.86 -8.43
C ALA A 81 -2.19 1.67 -9.90
N ALA A 82 -1.35 0.96 -10.67
CA ALA A 82 -1.64 0.64 -12.07
C ALA A 82 -2.88 -0.26 -12.23
N SER A 83 -3.16 -1.10 -11.24
CA SER A 83 -4.37 -1.95 -11.19
C SER A 83 -5.60 -1.28 -10.56
N GLY A 84 -5.50 -0.02 -10.14
CA GLY A 84 -6.62 0.72 -9.53
C GLY A 84 -6.99 0.26 -8.12
N VAL A 85 -6.11 -0.49 -7.46
CA VAL A 85 -6.27 -0.99 -6.09
C VAL A 85 -5.85 0.05 -5.05
N VAL A 86 -4.82 0.83 -5.39
CA VAL A 86 -4.28 1.95 -4.62
C VAL A 86 -4.28 3.20 -5.50
N GLU A 87 -4.27 4.38 -4.87
CA GLU A 87 -4.07 5.65 -5.53
C GLU A 87 -3.05 6.48 -4.75
N TRP A 88 -2.27 7.27 -5.46
CA TRP A 88 -1.33 8.20 -4.84
C TRP A 88 -2.00 9.54 -4.60
N VAL A 89 -2.07 9.95 -3.34
CA VAL A 89 -2.59 11.26 -2.95
C VAL A 89 -1.47 12.13 -2.42
N THR A 90 -1.58 13.43 -2.63
CA THR A 90 -0.76 14.40 -1.88
C THR A 90 -1.26 14.49 -0.45
N GLU A 91 -0.36 14.37 0.53
CA GLU A 91 -0.72 14.58 1.93
C GLU A 91 -1.35 15.97 2.11
N GLU A 92 -2.64 16.00 2.44
CA GLU A 92 -3.33 17.24 2.82
C GLU A 92 -3.10 17.45 4.32
N SER A 93 -2.34 18.48 4.68
CA SER A 93 -2.19 18.89 6.08
C SER A 93 -3.58 19.07 6.72
N PRO A 94 -3.89 18.39 7.84
CA PRO A 94 -5.17 18.58 8.51
C PRO A 94 -5.27 20.05 8.96
N ARG A 95 -6.39 20.69 8.62
CA ARG A 95 -6.74 22.05 9.07
C ARG A 95 -6.94 22.11 10.58
#